data_AF-A0A1I3SBH6-F1
#
_entry.id   AF-A0A1I3SBH6-F1
#
_cell.length_a   1.000
_cell.length_b   1.000
_cell.length_c   1.000
_cell.angle_alpha   90.00
_cell.angle_beta   90.00
_cell.angle_gamma   90.00
#
_symmetry.space_group_name_H-M   'P 1'
#
loop_
_entity.id
_entity.type
_entity.pdbx_description
1 polymer ?
#
loop_
_entity_poly.entity_id
_entity_poly.type
_entity_poly.pdbx_seq_one_letter_code
_entity_poly.pdbx_strand_id
1 'polypeptide(L)'
;MPLWRLQLSEQERSYGHYLLVRRSQGEKQERAYYVVYAPREQADLKTLAQVAGRRWEIECGFEETKGEYGLDHYEVRQWHSGYRHITPSLLAHAVLAVLRIWEKKNASGADRAQCGGTA
;
A
#
# COMPACT_ATOMS: atom_id res chain seq x y z
N MET A 1 -3.60 39.41 8.61
CA MET A 1 -4.64 38.38 8.48
C MET A 1 -4.85 37.76 9.85
N PRO A 2 -6.03 37.90 10.47
CA PRO A 2 -6.22 37.45 11.83
C PRO A 2 -6.48 35.93 11.91
N LEU A 3 -5.76 35.24 12.80
CA LEU A 3 -5.66 33.78 12.90
C LEU A 3 -6.84 33.08 13.61
N TRP A 4 -7.84 33.81 14.12
CA TRP A 4 -8.88 33.27 15.00
C TRP A 4 -10.11 32.65 14.30
N ARG A 5 -10.08 32.45 12.97
CA ARG A 5 -11.21 31.86 12.22
C ARG A 5 -11.02 30.39 11.84
N LEU A 6 -10.00 29.70 12.33
CA LEU A 6 -9.92 28.24 12.21
C LEU A 6 -10.87 27.60 13.24
N GLN A 7 -12.18 27.80 13.07
CA GLN A 7 -13.16 26.90 13.64
C GLN A 7 -13.00 25.58 12.88
N LEU A 8 -12.20 24.65 13.41
CA LEU A 8 -12.15 23.29 12.88
C LEU A 8 -13.59 22.77 12.84
N SER A 9 -14.05 22.45 11.64
CA SER A 9 -15.35 21.80 11.43
C SER A 9 -15.43 20.50 12.25
N GLU A 10 -16.64 20.03 12.57
CA GLU A 10 -16.77 18.73 13.29
C GLU A 10 -16.06 17.60 12.54
N GLN A 11 -16.01 17.66 11.21
CA GLN A 11 -15.20 16.77 10.39
C GLN A 11 -13.71 16.93 10.66
N GLU A 12 -13.15 18.13 10.72
CA GLU A 12 -11.72 18.27 11.03
C GLU A 12 -11.36 17.85 12.46
N ARG A 13 -12.33 17.90 13.40
CA ARG A 13 -12.16 17.36 14.76
C ARG A 13 -12.17 15.84 14.81
N SER A 14 -12.85 15.18 13.87
CA SER A 14 -12.91 13.72 13.81
C SER A 14 -11.59 13.11 13.34
N TYR A 15 -10.70 13.90 12.73
CA TYR A 15 -9.36 13.47 12.34
C TYR A 15 -8.31 13.87 13.40
N GLY A 16 -7.29 13.02 13.54
CA GLY A 16 -6.15 13.25 14.39
C GLY A 16 -4.86 13.23 13.57
N HIS A 17 -3.87 13.99 14.04
CA HIS A 17 -2.50 13.92 13.56
C HIS A 17 -1.70 13.03 14.51
N TYR A 18 -1.10 11.97 13.98
CA TYR A 18 -0.33 11.00 14.75
C TYR A 18 1.06 10.83 14.14
N LEU A 19 2.05 10.51 14.99
CA LEU A 19 3.40 10.16 14.56
C LEU A 19 3.63 8.69 14.90
N LEU A 20 3.66 7.83 13.88
CA LEU A 20 3.99 6.42 14.05
C LEU A 20 5.51 6.24 13.91
N VAL A 21 6.13 5.72 14.97
CA VAL A 21 7.56 5.40 14.99
C VAL A 21 7.71 3.88 14.97
N ARG A 22 8.30 3.36 13.88
CA ARG A 22 8.60 1.94 13.75
C ARG A 22 10.09 1.72 13.96
N ARG A 23 10.45 0.83 14.89
CA ARG A 23 11.83 0.41 15.12
C ARG A 23 12.11 -0.89 14.39
N SER A 24 13.21 -0.95 13.64
CA SER A 24 13.74 -2.18 13.06
C SER A 24 14.28 -3.10 14.16
N GLN A 25 14.02 -4.41 14.03
CA GLN A 25 14.53 -5.43 14.94
C GLN A 25 15.97 -5.87 14.61
N GLY A 26 16.58 -5.33 13.54
CA GLY A 26 17.98 -5.59 13.18
C GLY A 26 18.98 -4.86 14.08
N GLU A 27 20.26 -5.26 13.97
CA GLU A 27 21.37 -4.75 14.80
C GLU A 27 21.52 -3.22 14.78
N LYS A 28 21.19 -2.56 13.66
CA LYS A 28 21.32 -1.11 13.50
C LYS A 28 20.21 -0.27 14.14
N GLN A 29 19.19 -0.87 14.77
CA GLN A 29 18.06 -0.16 15.40
C GLN A 29 17.47 1.00 14.56
N GLU A 30 17.41 0.83 13.24
CA GLU A 30 16.93 1.88 12.34
C GLU A 30 15.47 2.22 12.66
N ARG A 31 15.15 3.52 12.65
CA ARG A 31 13.81 4.04 12.98
C ARG A 31 13.18 4.66 11.75
N ALA A 32 11.96 4.23 11.43
CA ALA A 32 11.13 4.84 10.40
C ALA A 32 10.04 5.68 11.07
N TYR A 33 9.83 6.90 10.56
CA TYR A 33 8.85 7.86 11.07
C TYR A 33 7.77 8.06 10.02
N TYR A 34 6.50 7.96 10.43
CA TYR A 34 5.34 8.15 9.57
C TYR A 34 4.41 9.20 10.18
N VAL A 35 4.14 10.27 9.43
CA VAL A 35 3.09 11.23 9.77
C VAL A 35 1.76 10.66 9.28
N VAL A 36 0.82 10.50 10.20
CA VAL A 36 -0.48 9.88 9.94
C VAL A 36 -1.57 10.92 10.17
N TYR A 37 -2.44 11.06 9.18
CA TYR A 37 -3.68 11.81 9.27
C TYR A 37 -4.85 10.83 9.11
N ALA A 38 -5.56 10.53 10.19
CA ALA A 38 -6.57 9.48 10.20
C ALA A 38 -7.76 9.84 11.10
N PRO A 39 -8.96 9.28 10.83
CA PRO A 39 -10.08 9.38 11.75
C PRO A 39 -9.71 8.83 13.12
N ARG A 40 -10.01 9.57 14.18
CA ARG A 40 -9.67 9.21 15.57
C ARG A 40 -10.23 7.85 15.98
N GLU A 41 -11.42 7.51 15.49
CA GLU A 41 -12.07 6.22 15.76
C GLU A 41 -11.34 5.02 15.14
N GLN A 42 -10.57 5.24 14.07
CA GLN A 42 -9.89 4.19 13.30
C GLN A 42 -8.36 4.20 13.52
N ALA A 43 -7.85 5.17 14.28
CA ALA A 43 -6.43 5.38 14.55
C ALA A 43 -5.86 4.42 15.62
N ASP A 44 -6.25 3.14 15.57
CA ASP A 44 -5.62 2.11 16.39
C ASP A 44 -4.20 1.80 15.90
N LEU A 45 -3.27 1.55 16.82
CA LEU A 45 -1.87 1.29 16.52
C LEU A 45 -1.71 0.12 15.53
N LYS A 46 -2.54 -0.92 15.67
CA LYS A 46 -2.52 -2.09 14.77
C LYS A 46 -2.90 -1.69 13.35
N THR A 47 -3.95 -0.89 13.19
CA THR A 47 -4.40 -0.39 11.88
C THR A 47 -3.33 0.49 11.25
N LEU A 48 -2.76 1.42 12.00
CA LEU A 48 -1.70 2.31 11.51
C LEU A 48 -0.44 1.53 11.11
N ALA A 49 -0.06 0.53 11.90
CA ALA A 49 1.07 -0.34 11.58
C ALA A 49 0.81 -1.18 10.32
N GLN A 50 -0.40 -1.70 10.12
CA GLN A 50 -0.78 -2.44 8.91
C GLN A 50 -0.74 -1.55 7.67
N VAL A 51 -1.26 -0.33 7.76
CA VAL A 51 -1.23 0.64 6.66
C VAL A 51 0.21 1.04 6.32
N ALA A 52 1.03 1.32 7.34
CA ALA A 52 2.46 1.60 7.14
C ALA A 52 3.21 0.41 6.54
N GLY A 53 2.81 -0.82 6.88
CA GLY A 53 3.34 -2.07 6.30
C GLY A 53 3.01 -2.25 4.83
N ARG A 54 1.80 -1.85 4.39
CA ARG A 54 1.35 -1.92 2.99
C ARG A 54 2.26 -1.15 2.02
N ARG A 55 2.95 -0.10 2.50
CA ARG A 55 3.91 0.66 1.68
C ARG A 55 5.00 -0.22 1.09
N TRP A 56 5.47 -1.21 1.86
CA TRP A 56 6.51 -2.13 1.41
C TRP A 56 6.01 -3.03 0.28
N GLU A 57 4.78 -3.51 0.34
CA GLU A 57 4.17 -4.33 -0.72
C GLU A 57 4.13 -3.57 -2.05
N ILE A 58 3.84 -2.26 -2.00
CA ILE A 58 3.85 -1.38 -3.18
C ILE A 58 5.26 -1.26 -3.75
N GLU A 59 6.26 -1.04 -2.90
CA GLU A 59 7.67 -0.92 -3.28
C GLU A 59 8.20 -2.21 -3.92
N CYS A 60 7.85 -3.37 -3.36
CA CYS A 60 8.14 -4.67 -3.97
C CYS A 60 7.45 -4.85 -5.32
N GLY A 61 6.18 -4.47 -5.46
CA GLY A 61 5.47 -4.55 -6.74
C GLY A 61 6.08 -3.66 -7.83
N PHE A 62 6.55 -2.47 -7.47
CA PHE A 62 7.31 -1.61 -8.39
C PHE A 62 8.65 -2.24 -8.78
N GLU A 63 9.37 -2.85 -7.85
CA GLU A 63 10.64 -3.52 -8.13
C GLU A 63 10.46 -4.76 -9.03
N GLU A 64 9.43 -5.57 -8.78
CA GLU A 64 9.02 -6.68 -9.65
C GLU A 64 8.68 -6.18 -11.07
N THR A 65 8.01 -5.03 -11.19
CA THR A 65 7.69 -4.42 -12.49
C THR A 65 8.95 -3.92 -13.21
N LYS A 66 9.99 -3.52 -12.47
CA LYS A 66 11.29 -3.16 -13.07
C LYS A 66 12.05 -4.37 -13.60
N GLY A 67 12.08 -5.47 -12.84
CA GLY A 67 12.81 -6.68 -13.20
C GLY A 67 12.20 -7.48 -14.34
N GLU A 68 10.87 -7.59 -14.39
CA GLU A 68 10.17 -8.47 -15.36
C GLU A 68 9.69 -7.75 -16.63
N TYR A 69 9.45 -6.43 -16.57
CA TYR A 69 8.83 -5.68 -17.69
C TYR A 69 9.72 -4.57 -18.28
N GLY A 70 11.02 -4.55 -17.96
CA GLY A 70 12.01 -3.75 -18.70
C GLY A 70 11.90 -2.23 -18.52
N LEU A 71 11.47 -1.76 -17.34
CA LEU A 71 11.46 -0.33 -17.02
C LEU A 71 12.87 0.30 -16.93
N ASP A 72 13.91 -0.52 -16.74
CA ASP A 72 15.31 -0.09 -16.69
C ASP A 72 15.98 -0.05 -18.09
N HIS A 73 15.31 -0.59 -19.11
CA HIS A 73 15.81 -0.65 -20.49
C HIS A 73 15.23 0.46 -21.37
N TYR A 74 14.91 1.62 -20.80
CA TYR A 74 14.48 2.79 -21.57
C TYR A 74 15.45 3.96 -21.42
N GLU A 75 16.13 4.31 -22.51
CA GLU A 75 16.93 5.54 -22.57
C GLU A 75 16.00 6.75 -22.54
N VAL A 76 15.91 7.40 -21.37
CA VAL A 76 15.02 8.53 -21.07
C VAL A 76 15.35 9.75 -21.96
N ARG A 77 14.86 9.77 -23.20
CA ARG A 77 14.99 10.92 -24.10
C ARG A 77 13.73 11.75 -24.23
N GLN A 78 12.53 11.17 -24.03
CA GLN A 78 11.25 11.89 -24.18
C GLN A 78 10.16 11.42 -23.19
N TRP A 79 9.51 12.39 -22.51
CA TRP A 79 8.46 12.19 -21.50
C TRP A 79 7.25 11.38 -21.99
N HIS A 80 6.78 11.64 -23.21
CA HIS A 80 5.61 10.94 -23.78
C HIS A 80 5.86 9.46 -24.03
N SER A 81 7.09 9.09 -24.41
CA SER A 81 7.45 7.70 -24.63
C SER A 81 7.53 6.95 -23.30
N GLY A 82 8.08 7.56 -22.25
CA GLY A 82 8.07 7.00 -20.90
C GLY A 82 6.65 6.68 -20.40
N TYR A 83 5.70 7.59 -20.59
CA TYR A 83 4.30 7.38 -20.17
C TYR A 83 3.62 6.21 -20.89
N ARG A 84 3.92 6.03 -22.19
CA ARG A 84 3.39 4.92 -23.00
C ARG A 84 3.96 3.56 -22.60
N HIS A 85 5.16 3.50 -22.01
CA HIS A 85 5.74 2.26 -21.50
C HIS A 85 5.30 1.95 -20.06
N ILE A 86 5.21 2.96 -19.20
CA ILE A 86 4.83 2.78 -17.78
C ILE A 86 3.39 2.28 -17.63
N THR A 87 2.47 2.80 -18.44
CA THR A 87 1.03 2.50 -18.34
C THR A 87 0.69 1.02 -18.58
N PRO A 88 1.10 0.38 -19.69
CA PRO A 88 0.84 -1.04 -19.91
C PRO A 88 1.59 -1.94 -18.93
N SER A 89 2.80 -1.58 -18.47
CA SER A 89 3.52 -2.37 -17.45
C SER A 89 2.81 -2.37 -16.10
N LEU A 90 2.33 -1.20 -15.64
CA LEU A 90 1.53 -1.11 -14.42
C LEU A 90 0.17 -1.81 -14.58
N LEU A 91 -0.43 -1.74 -15.77
CA LEU A 91 -1.68 -2.45 -16.07
C LEU A 91 -1.49 -3.97 -16.02
N ALA A 92 -0.43 -4.50 -16.64
CA ALA A 92 -0.10 -5.92 -16.60
C ALA A 92 0.16 -6.40 -15.16
N HIS A 93 0.90 -5.61 -14.37
CA HIS A 93 1.14 -5.90 -12.96
C HIS A 93 -0.18 -5.91 -12.15
N ALA A 94 -1.08 -4.94 -12.38
CA ALA A 94 -2.39 -4.90 -11.73
C ALA A 94 -3.27 -6.11 -12.11
N VAL A 95 -3.29 -6.51 -13.38
CA VAL A 95 -4.01 -7.70 -13.85
C VAL A 95 -3.46 -8.96 -13.17
N LEU A 96 -2.14 -9.11 -13.10
CA LEU A 96 -1.52 -10.25 -12.41
C LEU A 96 -1.85 -10.26 -10.91
N ALA A 97 -1.84 -9.11 -10.24
CA ALA A 97 -2.21 -8.98 -8.84
C ALA A 97 -3.68 -9.41 -8.61
N VAL A 98 -4.60 -8.99 -9.48
CA VAL A 98 -6.01 -9.38 -9.42
C VAL A 98 -6.19 -10.89 -9.65
N LEU A 99 -5.49 -11.47 -10.63
CA LEU A 99 -5.53 -12.91 -10.89
C LEU A 99 -5.02 -13.72 -9.69
N ARG A 100 -3.91 -13.32 -9.06
CA ARG A 100 -3.39 -13.96 -7.84
C ARG A 100 -4.39 -13.91 -6.68
N ILE A 101 -5.12 -12.81 -6.53
CA ILE A 101 -6.18 -12.69 -5.51
C ILE A 101 -7.35 -13.63 -5.83
N TRP A 102 -7.73 -13.72 -7.10
CA TRP A 102 -8.83 -14.58 -7.54
C TRP A 102 -8.51 -16.07 -7.36
N GLU A 103 -7.30 -16.50 -7.72
CA GLU A 103 -6.83 -17.86 -7.44
C GLU A 103 -6.81 -18.18 -5.95
N LYS A 104 -6.27 -17.30 -5.10
CA LYS A 104 -6.32 -17.48 -3.64
C LYS A 104 -7.74 -17.61 -3.12
N LYS A 105 -8.68 -16.81 -3.63
CA LYS A 105 -10.09 -16.88 -3.24
C LYS A 105 -10.69 -18.24 -3.63
N ASN A 106 -10.42 -18.73 -4.83
CA ASN A 106 -10.92 -20.04 -5.30
C ASN A 106 -10.29 -21.21 -4.53
N ALA A 107 -8.99 -21.15 -4.23
CA ALA A 107 -8.30 -22.14 -3.40
C ALA A 107 -8.87 -22.19 -1.97
N SER A 108 -9.16 -21.03 -1.37
CA SER A 108 -9.81 -20.95 -0.05
C SER A 108 -11.27 -21.44 -0.05
N GLY A 109 -11.95 -21.36 -1.21
CA GLY A 109 -13.29 -21.92 -1.42
C GLY A 109 -13.28 -23.45 -1.56
N ALA A 110 -12.25 -24.00 -2.23
CA ALA A 110 -12.04 -25.44 -2.34
C ALA A 110 -11.70 -26.09 -0.99
N ASP A 111 -10.86 -25.44 -0.18
CA ASP A 111 -10.49 -25.90 1.17
C ASP A 111 -11.70 -25.91 2.14
N ARG A 112 -12.58 -24.90 2.05
CA ARG A 112 -13.86 -24.87 2.80
C ARG A 112 -14.86 -25.92 2.33
N ALA A 113 -14.84 -26.32 1.06
CA ALA A 113 -15.72 -27.37 0.54
C ALA A 113 -15.27 -28.77 0.99
N GLN A 114 -13.97 -28.97 1.29
CA GLN A 114 -13.43 -30.25 1.78
C GLN A 114 -13.70 -30.49 3.28
N CYS A 115 -13.85 -29.45 4.09
CA CYS A 115 -14.12 -29.60 5.53
C CYS A 115 -15.60 -29.94 5.89
N GLY A 116 -16.48 -30.08 4.89
CA GLY A 116 -17.91 -30.40 5.06
C GLY A 116 -18.31 -31.84 4.71
N GLY A 117 -17.34 -32.72 4.40
CA GLY A 117 -17.61 -34.02 3.78
C GLY A 117 -16.88 -35.20 4.44
N THR A 118 -16.99 -35.37 5.75
CA THR A 118 -16.86 -36.69 6.40
C THR A 118 -17.73 -36.72 7.65
N ALA A 119 -18.90 -37.35 7.53
CA ALA A 119 -19.71 -37.85 8.64
C ALA A 119 -19.89 -39.36 8.42
#